data_AF-A0A7C0U2T9-F1
#
_entry.id   AF-A0A7C0U2T9-F1
#
_cell.length_a   1.000
_cell.length_b   1.000
_cell.length_c   1.000
_cell.angle_alpha   90.00
_cell.angle_beta   90.00
_cell.angle_gamma   90.00
#
_symmetry.space_group_name_H-M   'P 1'
#
loop_
_entity.id
_entity.type
_entity.pdbx_description
1 polymer ?
#
loop_
_entity_poly.entity_id
_entity_poly.type
_entity_poly.pdbx_seq_one_letter_code
_entity_poly.pdbx_strand_id
1 'polypeptide(L)'
;MEMSMAKIKPFKGIIYNQKRVKLEKVVSPPYDVISEEERQQLAKRSPYNIVHLILGKGKNWPEEAGKRFEQWLKEEIFVLELNEAIYFYTMEYDLKGEKRTQQGFIARVKIEPFEKKIILPHEKTFTKVVAERLRLLKATKANLSQIYGIYDDKEDKIISILSKVVQDISPFIKIKFDNVTHCLFRVTDKNVFKILQDLMYEKKIVIADGHHRYRTALAYKEEMQKNFLL
;
A
#
# COMPACT_ATOMS: atom_id res chain seq x y z
N MET A 1 -19.85 -14.84 -21.35
CA MET A 1 -19.04 -13.69 -20.90
C MET A 1 -18.39 -14.08 -19.59
N GLU A 2 -17.06 -14.25 -19.55
CA GLU A 2 -16.36 -14.42 -18.27
C GLU A 2 -16.67 -13.19 -17.42
N MET A 3 -17.39 -13.37 -16.32
CA MET A 3 -17.63 -12.30 -15.37
C MET A 3 -16.26 -11.81 -14.87
N SER A 4 -16.07 -10.50 -14.91
CA SER A 4 -14.81 -9.85 -14.58
C SER A 4 -14.67 -9.78 -13.05
N MET A 5 -13.67 -10.44 -12.47
CA MET A 5 -13.56 -10.70 -11.02
C MET A 5 -12.33 -10.06 -10.36
N ALA A 6 -12.47 -9.53 -9.13
CA ALA A 6 -11.36 -8.98 -8.37
C ALA A 6 -10.54 -10.10 -7.71
N LYS A 7 -9.35 -10.37 -8.26
CA LYS A 7 -8.44 -11.40 -7.73
C LYS A 7 -7.45 -10.79 -6.76
N ILE A 8 -7.45 -11.24 -5.51
CA ILE A 8 -6.45 -10.86 -4.51
C ILE A 8 -5.46 -11.99 -4.22
N LYS A 9 -4.26 -11.65 -3.74
CA LYS A 9 -3.26 -12.62 -3.26
C LYS A 9 -2.54 -12.11 -2.00
N PRO A 10 -2.16 -13.03 -1.09
CA PRO A 10 -1.21 -12.70 -0.04
C PRO A 10 0.16 -12.39 -0.67
N PHE A 11 1.06 -11.79 0.12
CA PHE A 11 2.39 -11.47 -0.36
C PHE A 11 3.39 -11.36 0.79
N LYS A 12 4.68 -11.49 0.46
CA LYS A 12 5.77 -11.18 1.38
C LYS A 12 5.97 -9.67 1.41
N GLY A 13 5.61 -9.03 2.50
CA GLY A 13 5.81 -7.60 2.67
C GLY A 13 7.28 -7.22 2.82
N ILE A 14 7.62 -6.01 2.37
CA ILE A 14 8.85 -5.33 2.79
C ILE A 14 8.45 -4.36 3.88
N ILE A 15 9.07 -4.51 5.05
CA ILE A 15 8.70 -3.78 6.27
C ILE A 15 9.93 -3.07 6.84
N TYR A 16 9.72 -1.98 7.57
CA TYR A 16 10.77 -1.40 8.38
C TYR A 16 11.19 -2.36 9.49
N ASN A 17 12.50 -2.50 9.69
CA ASN A 17 13.06 -3.24 10.80
C ASN A 17 12.87 -2.46 12.11
N GLN A 18 11.92 -2.91 12.93
CA GLN A 18 11.54 -2.25 14.19
C GLN A 18 12.69 -2.20 15.22
N LYS A 19 13.75 -3.00 15.05
CA LYS A 19 14.96 -2.93 15.90
C LYS A 19 15.92 -1.83 15.48
N ARG A 20 15.84 -1.35 14.23
CA ARG A 20 16.74 -0.34 13.66
C ARG A 20 16.13 1.06 13.63
N VAL A 21 14.81 1.16 13.56
CA VAL A 21 14.11 2.44 13.45
C VAL A 21 12.90 2.52 14.38
N LYS A 22 12.58 3.73 14.84
CA LYS A 22 11.29 4.04 15.46
C LYS A 22 10.28 4.37 14.36
N LEU A 23 9.25 3.53 14.21
CA LEU A 23 8.31 3.60 13.08
C LEU A 23 7.63 4.97 12.95
N GLU A 24 7.27 5.61 14.05
CA GLU A 24 6.65 6.95 14.10
C GLU A 24 7.54 8.04 13.49
N LYS A 25 8.87 7.81 13.44
CA LYS A 25 9.83 8.75 12.85
C LYS A 25 10.05 8.52 11.37
N VAL A 26 9.66 7.36 10.83
CA VAL A 26 9.99 6.95 9.45
C VAL A 26 8.79 6.87 8.52
N VAL A 27 7.57 7.02 9.01
CA VAL A 27 6.35 7.12 8.19
C VAL A 27 6.07 8.56 7.75
N SER A 28 5.20 8.73 6.76
CA SER A 28 4.71 10.01 6.25
C SER A 28 3.26 9.90 5.76
N PRO A 29 2.57 11.03 5.53
CA PRO A 29 1.37 11.06 4.70
C PRO A 29 1.66 10.59 3.26
N PRO A 30 0.61 10.41 2.42
CA PRO A 30 0.75 10.25 0.97
C PRO A 30 1.52 11.42 0.32
N TYR A 31 2.26 11.14 -0.77
CA TYR A 31 3.17 12.13 -1.37
C TYR A 31 2.48 13.39 -1.91
N ASP A 32 1.21 13.28 -2.25
CA ASP A 32 0.39 14.29 -2.94
C ASP A 32 -0.31 15.25 -1.97
N VAL A 33 -0.21 15.03 -0.66
CA VAL A 33 -0.73 15.92 0.38
C VAL A 33 0.37 16.58 1.21
N ILE A 34 1.64 16.31 0.91
CA ILE A 34 2.79 16.84 1.67
C ILE A 34 3.25 18.17 1.05
N SER A 35 3.27 19.26 1.83
CA SER A 35 3.89 20.52 1.44
C SER A 35 5.43 20.44 1.43
N GLU A 36 6.11 21.40 0.80
CA GLU A 36 7.58 21.42 0.80
C GLU A 36 8.14 21.62 2.23
N GLU A 37 7.49 22.45 3.06
CA GLU A 37 7.86 22.64 4.46
C GLU A 37 7.69 21.34 5.26
N GLU A 38 6.55 20.66 5.11
CA GLU A 38 6.28 19.37 5.75
C GLU A 38 7.28 18.30 5.30
N ARG A 39 7.60 18.26 4.01
CA ARG A 39 8.61 17.36 3.45
C ARG A 39 9.96 17.57 4.12
N GLN A 40 10.38 18.83 4.32
CA GLN A 40 11.62 19.14 5.01
C GLN A 40 11.59 18.70 6.48
N GLN A 41 10.47 18.91 7.16
CA GLN A 41 10.30 18.46 8.55
C GLN A 41 10.37 16.93 8.65
N LEU A 42 9.64 16.20 7.80
CA LEU A 42 9.66 14.74 7.74
C LEU A 42 11.07 14.20 7.46
N ALA A 43 11.79 14.82 6.52
CA ALA A 43 13.17 14.46 6.20
C ALA A 43 14.14 14.68 7.38
N LYS A 44 13.92 15.73 8.20
CA LYS A 44 14.71 15.99 9.42
C LYS A 44 14.37 15.04 10.57
N ARG A 45 13.15 14.48 10.61
CA ARG A 45 12.74 13.54 11.67
C ARG A 45 13.56 12.25 11.68
N SER A 46 14.00 11.78 10.51
CA SER A 46 14.85 10.59 10.38
C SER A 46 15.53 10.55 9.00
N PRO A 47 16.80 10.10 8.92
CA PRO A 47 17.43 9.79 7.64
C PRO A 47 16.73 8.64 6.89
N TYR A 48 15.96 7.81 7.61
CA TYR A 48 15.22 6.67 7.07
C TYR A 48 13.74 6.95 6.83
N ASN A 49 13.31 8.22 6.89
CA ASN A 49 11.92 8.56 6.63
C ASN A 49 11.52 8.27 5.18
N ILE A 50 10.38 7.60 4.99
CA ILE A 50 9.89 7.15 3.69
C ILE A 50 9.72 8.29 2.67
N VAL A 51 9.58 9.55 3.14
CA VAL A 51 9.55 10.74 2.29
C VAL A 51 10.77 10.84 1.36
N HIS A 52 11.93 10.32 1.78
CA HIS A 52 13.13 10.25 0.97
C HIS A 52 13.01 9.32 -0.25
N LEU A 53 12.03 8.40 -0.24
CA LEU A 53 11.73 7.48 -1.33
C LEU A 53 10.47 7.86 -2.10
N ILE A 54 9.44 8.42 -1.44
CA ILE A 54 8.17 8.76 -2.11
C ILE A 54 8.13 10.19 -2.64
N LEU A 55 8.98 11.09 -2.13
CA LEU A 55 9.01 12.51 -2.49
C LEU A 55 10.45 13.05 -2.38
N GLY A 56 11.32 12.50 -3.23
CA GLY A 56 12.72 12.90 -3.34
C GLY A 56 12.90 14.29 -3.99
N LYS A 57 14.15 14.78 -4.04
CA LYS A 57 14.50 16.10 -4.60
C LYS A 57 15.42 15.98 -5.81
N GLY A 58 15.27 16.91 -6.74
CA GLY A 58 16.09 17.02 -7.95
C GLY A 58 15.57 16.19 -9.13
N LYS A 59 16.13 16.39 -10.32
CA LYS A 59 15.63 15.80 -11.59
C LYS A 59 15.68 14.26 -11.64
N ASN A 60 16.65 13.67 -10.94
CA ASN A 60 16.92 12.22 -10.90
C ASN A 60 16.48 11.58 -9.57
N TRP A 61 15.58 12.24 -8.84
CA TRP A 61 15.13 11.76 -7.54
C TRP A 61 14.54 10.34 -7.57
N PRO A 62 13.82 9.88 -8.63
CA PRO A 62 13.29 8.52 -8.64
C PRO A 62 14.39 7.46 -8.68
N GLU A 63 15.45 7.68 -9.46
CA GLU A 63 16.60 6.77 -9.54
C GLU A 63 17.42 6.78 -8.26
N GLU A 64 17.61 7.94 -7.64
CA GLU A 64 18.24 8.05 -6.31
C GLU A 64 17.39 7.37 -5.22
N ALA A 65 16.06 7.41 -5.32
CA ALA A 65 15.18 6.64 -4.46
C ALA A 65 15.35 5.13 -4.66
N GLY A 66 15.54 4.66 -5.90
CA GLY A 66 15.88 3.26 -6.19
C GLY A 66 17.17 2.81 -5.51
N LYS A 67 18.26 3.58 -5.66
CA LYS A 67 19.55 3.31 -4.99
C LYS A 67 19.40 3.28 -3.47
N ARG A 68 18.67 4.26 -2.90
CA ARG A 68 18.42 4.35 -1.47
C ARG A 68 17.56 3.19 -0.96
N PHE A 69 16.57 2.76 -1.72
CA PHE A 69 15.75 1.59 -1.40
C PHE A 69 16.59 0.31 -1.33
N GLU A 70 17.47 0.08 -2.31
CA GLU A 70 18.40 -1.05 -2.28
C GLU A 70 19.40 -0.96 -1.12
N GLN A 71 19.89 0.24 -0.82
CA GLN A 71 20.76 0.48 0.32
C GLN A 71 20.04 0.12 1.64
N TRP A 72 18.80 0.58 1.83
CA TRP A 72 18.03 0.29 3.03
C TRP A 72 17.71 -1.21 3.20
N LEU A 73 17.58 -1.96 2.11
CA LEU A 73 17.50 -3.42 2.17
C LEU A 73 18.84 -4.05 2.62
N LYS A 74 19.97 -3.60 2.06
CA LYS A 74 21.32 -4.11 2.41
C LYS A 74 21.70 -3.79 3.87
N GLU A 75 21.29 -2.62 4.36
CA GLU A 75 21.52 -2.17 5.74
C GLU A 75 20.48 -2.74 6.74
N GLU A 76 19.56 -3.59 6.27
CA GLU A 76 18.47 -4.15 7.07
C GLU A 76 17.57 -3.10 7.73
N ILE A 77 17.50 -1.88 7.17
CA ILE A 77 16.48 -0.87 7.52
C ILE A 77 15.12 -1.35 7.03
N PHE A 78 15.09 -1.91 5.82
CA PHE A 78 14.00 -2.73 5.31
C PHE A 78 14.35 -4.20 5.42
N VAL A 79 13.36 -5.01 5.80
CA VAL A 79 13.47 -6.47 5.79
C VAL A 79 12.31 -7.07 5.01
N LEU A 80 12.60 -8.14 4.27
CA LEU A 80 11.59 -8.91 3.55
C LEU A 80 11.02 -9.97 4.49
N GLU A 81 9.69 -10.06 4.51
CA GLU A 81 8.96 -11.06 5.27
C GLU A 81 9.22 -12.47 4.73
N LEU A 82 9.39 -13.45 5.63
CA LEU A 82 9.65 -14.83 5.24
C LEU A 82 8.41 -15.51 4.65
N ASN A 83 7.23 -15.21 5.23
CA ASN A 83 5.95 -15.81 4.88
C ASN A 83 5.08 -14.82 4.12
N GLU A 84 4.25 -15.35 3.22
CA GLU A 84 3.18 -14.54 2.63
C GLU A 84 2.11 -14.23 3.69
N ALA A 85 1.57 -13.02 3.64
CA ALA A 85 0.49 -12.59 4.52
C ALA A 85 -0.56 -11.78 3.76
N ILE A 86 -1.78 -11.79 4.29
CA ILE A 86 -2.72 -10.67 4.15
C ILE A 86 -2.56 -9.84 5.42
N TYR A 87 -2.44 -8.53 5.29
CA TYR A 87 -2.27 -7.67 6.46
C TYR A 87 -3.61 -7.05 6.83
N PHE A 88 -4.17 -7.44 7.97
CA PHE A 88 -5.34 -6.76 8.51
C PHE A 88 -4.92 -5.43 9.11
N TYR A 89 -5.61 -4.35 8.77
CA TYR A 89 -5.21 -2.99 9.08
C TYR A 89 -6.37 -2.24 9.72
N THR A 90 -6.11 -1.64 10.88
CA THR A 90 -7.09 -0.80 11.57
C THR A 90 -6.50 0.58 11.86
N MET A 91 -7.37 1.59 11.80
CA MET A 91 -7.07 2.98 12.09
C MET A 91 -8.08 3.49 13.11
N GLU A 92 -7.62 3.80 14.32
CA GLU A 92 -8.43 4.34 15.39
C GLU A 92 -8.19 5.84 15.50
N TYR A 93 -9.26 6.64 15.46
CA TYR A 93 -9.19 8.09 15.52
C TYR A 93 -10.39 8.68 16.26
N ASP A 94 -10.26 9.92 16.73
CA ASP A 94 -11.36 10.68 17.31
C ASP A 94 -12.02 11.53 16.22
N LEU A 95 -13.35 11.47 16.14
CA LEU A 95 -14.15 12.35 15.31
C LEU A 95 -15.23 12.99 16.16
N LYS A 96 -15.08 14.27 16.47
CA LYS A 96 -16.02 15.06 17.27
C LYS A 96 -16.25 14.49 18.69
N GLY A 97 -15.20 13.98 19.33
CA GLY A 97 -15.24 13.38 20.67
C GLY A 97 -15.67 11.91 20.69
N GLU A 98 -15.97 11.32 19.54
CA GLU A 98 -16.31 9.91 19.41
C GLU A 98 -15.14 9.13 18.82
N LYS A 99 -14.73 8.06 19.51
CA LYS A 99 -13.77 7.11 18.96
C LYS A 99 -14.38 6.36 17.78
N ARG A 100 -13.70 6.38 16.65
CA ARG A 100 -14.05 5.66 15.43
C ARG A 100 -12.91 4.74 15.02
N THR A 101 -13.26 3.62 14.40
CA THR A 101 -12.31 2.65 13.87
C THR A 101 -12.63 2.41 12.41
N GLN A 102 -11.66 2.65 11.54
CA GLN A 102 -11.69 2.20 10.16
C GLN A 102 -10.89 0.91 10.04
N GLN A 103 -11.46 -0.09 9.36
CA GLN A 103 -10.86 -1.41 9.20
C GLN A 103 -10.78 -1.76 7.72
N GLY A 104 -9.74 -2.51 7.35
CA GLY A 104 -9.53 -3.01 6.01
C GLY A 104 -8.37 -3.97 5.98
N PHE A 105 -7.96 -4.39 4.79
CA PHE A 105 -6.80 -5.28 4.65
C PHE A 105 -5.93 -4.88 3.47
N ILE A 106 -4.66 -5.27 3.54
CA ILE A 106 -3.66 -5.06 2.49
C ILE A 106 -3.36 -6.41 1.85
N ALA A 107 -3.60 -6.49 0.55
CA ALA A 107 -3.29 -7.63 -0.29
C ALA A 107 -2.86 -7.14 -1.68
N ARG A 108 -2.25 -8.02 -2.47
CA ARG A 108 -2.04 -7.73 -3.89
C ARG A 108 -3.36 -7.89 -4.61
N VAL A 109 -3.70 -6.95 -5.47
CA VAL A 109 -4.84 -7.04 -6.39
C VAL A 109 -4.30 -7.27 -7.81
N LYS A 110 -4.92 -8.17 -8.57
CA LYS A 110 -4.59 -8.34 -9.98
C LYS A 110 -4.94 -7.06 -10.73
N ILE A 111 -3.95 -6.51 -11.44
CA ILE A 111 -4.16 -5.30 -12.21
C ILE A 111 -4.99 -5.57 -13.47
N GLU A 112 -6.05 -4.81 -13.62
CA GLU A 112 -7.01 -4.91 -14.72
C GLU A 112 -7.26 -3.53 -15.35
N PRO A 113 -7.39 -3.44 -16.68
CA PRO A 113 -7.82 -2.22 -17.36
C PRO A 113 -9.21 -1.77 -16.87
N PHE A 114 -9.45 -0.46 -16.83
CA PHE A 114 -10.70 0.10 -16.29
C PHE A 114 -11.93 -0.27 -17.13
N GLU A 115 -11.74 -0.56 -18.41
CA GLU A 115 -12.76 -1.00 -19.35
C GLU A 115 -13.44 -2.30 -18.90
N LYS A 116 -12.73 -3.14 -18.11
CA LYS A 116 -13.29 -4.36 -17.52
C LYS A 116 -14.21 -4.11 -16.33
N LYS A 117 -14.28 -2.88 -15.79
CA LYS A 117 -15.14 -2.49 -14.66
C LYS A 117 -14.98 -3.36 -13.39
N ILE A 118 -13.81 -3.98 -13.21
CA ILE A 118 -13.40 -4.67 -11.96
C ILE A 118 -12.89 -3.64 -10.96
N ILE A 119 -11.97 -2.79 -11.43
CA ILE A 119 -11.44 -1.65 -10.70
C ILE A 119 -12.06 -0.39 -11.28
N LEU A 120 -12.68 0.41 -10.43
CA LEU A 120 -13.47 1.58 -10.81
C LEU A 120 -12.73 2.86 -10.39
N PRO A 121 -12.28 3.69 -11.34
CA PRO A 121 -11.77 5.02 -11.03
C PRO A 121 -12.94 6.00 -10.86
N HIS A 122 -12.69 7.10 -10.16
CA HIS A 122 -13.61 8.25 -10.09
C HIS A 122 -12.92 9.59 -10.41
N GLU A 123 -11.60 9.59 -10.62
CA GLU A 123 -10.80 10.78 -10.93
C GLU A 123 -10.04 10.63 -12.25
N LYS A 124 -9.70 11.78 -12.85
CA LYS A 124 -8.75 11.85 -13.96
C LYS A 124 -7.31 11.85 -13.42
N THR A 125 -6.40 11.25 -14.16
CA THR A 125 -4.97 11.23 -13.84
C THR A 125 -4.16 12.10 -14.78
N PHE A 126 -3.11 12.75 -14.28
CA PHE A 126 -2.21 13.57 -15.07
C PHE A 126 -1.01 12.78 -15.59
N THR A 127 -0.75 12.87 -16.90
CA THR A 127 0.32 12.11 -17.58
C THR A 127 1.71 12.38 -17.01
N LYS A 128 2.01 13.62 -16.62
CA LYS A 128 3.28 13.99 -15.99
C LYS A 128 3.51 13.25 -14.66
N VAL A 129 2.48 13.17 -13.82
CA VAL A 129 2.54 12.46 -12.53
C VAL A 129 2.72 10.96 -12.77
N VAL A 130 1.97 10.39 -13.71
CA VAL A 130 2.11 8.96 -14.06
C VAL A 130 3.52 8.63 -14.56
N ALA A 131 4.10 9.47 -15.43
CA ALA A 131 5.45 9.25 -15.96
C ALA A 131 6.53 9.32 -14.87
N GLU A 132 6.44 10.28 -13.95
CA GLU A 132 7.36 10.37 -12.81
C GLU A 132 7.25 9.15 -11.88
N ARG A 133 6.01 8.76 -11.54
CA ARG A 133 5.76 7.59 -10.69
C ARG A 133 6.17 6.29 -11.38
N LEU A 134 6.10 6.22 -12.71
CA LEU A 134 6.61 5.09 -13.49
C LEU A 134 8.13 4.99 -13.39
N ARG A 135 8.85 6.12 -13.47
CA ARG A 135 10.32 6.14 -13.21
C ARG A 135 10.64 5.64 -11.81
N LEU A 136 9.88 6.07 -10.80
CA LEU A 136 10.05 5.59 -9.42
C LEU A 136 9.81 4.09 -9.31
N LEU A 137 8.70 3.60 -9.84
CA LEU A 137 8.35 2.17 -9.82
C LEU A 137 9.41 1.32 -10.52
N LYS A 138 9.97 1.79 -11.64
CA LYS A 138 11.06 1.10 -12.35
C LYS A 138 12.35 1.07 -11.54
N ALA A 139 12.69 2.18 -10.88
CA ALA A 139 13.90 2.31 -10.09
C ALA A 139 13.86 1.47 -8.80
N THR A 140 12.71 1.39 -8.13
CA THR A 140 12.58 0.70 -6.84
C THR A 140 12.07 -0.73 -6.99
N LYS A 141 11.36 -1.03 -8.09
CA LYS A 141 10.62 -2.29 -8.31
C LYS A 141 9.70 -2.65 -7.13
N ALA A 142 9.22 -1.63 -6.42
CA ALA A 142 8.43 -1.77 -5.21
C ALA A 142 7.24 -0.80 -5.21
N ASN A 143 6.13 -1.23 -4.60
CA ASN A 143 5.01 -0.33 -4.32
C ASN A 143 5.26 0.40 -2.99
N LEU A 144 5.63 1.67 -3.07
CA LEU A 144 5.97 2.49 -1.90
C LEU A 144 4.78 3.27 -1.32
N SER A 145 3.59 3.19 -1.95
CA SER A 145 2.41 3.93 -1.51
C SER A 145 1.13 3.18 -1.89
N GLN A 146 0.45 2.59 -0.91
CA GLN A 146 -0.70 1.71 -1.12
C GLN A 146 -1.88 2.42 -1.77
N ILE A 147 -2.53 1.77 -2.74
CA ILE A 147 -3.76 2.27 -3.36
C ILE A 147 -4.90 1.99 -2.38
N TYR A 148 -5.69 3.01 -2.06
CA TYR A 148 -6.81 2.87 -1.15
C TYR A 148 -8.07 2.53 -1.96
N GLY A 149 -8.57 1.31 -1.76
CA GLY A 149 -9.74 0.79 -2.43
C GLY A 149 -10.88 0.53 -1.46
N ILE A 150 -12.10 0.77 -1.90
CA ILE A 150 -13.34 0.46 -1.19
C ILE A 150 -14.08 -0.63 -1.98
N TYR A 151 -14.67 -1.57 -1.27
CA TYR A 151 -15.50 -2.63 -1.82
C TYR A 151 -16.76 -2.77 -0.96
N ASP A 152 -17.81 -3.33 -1.56
CA ASP A 152 -19.06 -3.59 -0.85
C ASP A 152 -18.94 -4.88 -0.03
N ASP A 153 -19.23 -4.81 1.27
CA ASP A 153 -19.25 -5.96 2.18
C ASP A 153 -20.44 -5.87 3.14
N LYS A 154 -21.65 -5.83 2.59
CA LYS A 154 -22.91 -5.58 3.34
C LYS A 154 -23.11 -6.40 4.62
N GLU A 155 -22.55 -7.61 4.68
CA GLU A 155 -22.68 -8.52 5.83
C GLU A 155 -21.43 -8.51 6.74
N ASP A 156 -20.47 -7.61 6.48
CA ASP A 156 -19.17 -7.49 7.15
C ASP A 156 -18.42 -8.83 7.28
N LYS A 157 -18.62 -9.76 6.34
CA LYS A 157 -18.05 -11.11 6.38
C LYS A 157 -16.52 -11.06 6.41
N ILE A 158 -15.90 -10.24 5.57
CA ILE A 158 -14.45 -10.16 5.48
C ILE A 158 -13.86 -9.59 6.77
N ILE A 159 -14.41 -8.47 7.24
CA ILE A 159 -13.92 -7.80 8.45
C ILE A 159 -14.17 -8.66 9.70
N SER A 160 -15.30 -9.35 9.78
CA SER A 160 -15.62 -10.25 10.90
C SER A 160 -14.64 -11.43 10.99
N ILE A 161 -14.32 -12.06 9.85
CA ILE A 161 -13.33 -13.13 9.78
C ILE A 161 -11.96 -12.63 10.23
N LEU A 162 -11.50 -11.51 9.65
CA LEU A 162 -10.18 -10.95 9.99
C LEU A 162 -10.10 -10.54 11.46
N SER A 163 -11.13 -9.88 11.98
CA SER A 163 -11.20 -9.47 13.39
C SER A 163 -11.19 -10.68 14.32
N LYS A 164 -11.89 -11.76 13.96
CA LYS A 164 -11.90 -13.00 14.74
C LYS A 164 -10.53 -13.67 14.76
N VAL A 165 -9.84 -13.70 13.61
CA VAL A 165 -8.50 -14.30 13.49
C VAL A 165 -7.47 -13.60 14.37
N VAL A 166 -7.59 -12.28 14.54
CA VAL A 166 -6.62 -11.48 15.31
C VAL A 166 -7.07 -11.14 16.72
N GLN A 167 -8.22 -11.65 17.17
CA GLN A 167 -8.87 -11.23 18.43
C GLN A 167 -7.92 -11.30 19.64
N ASP A 168 -7.12 -12.36 19.72
CA ASP A 168 -6.19 -12.60 20.83
C ASP A 168 -4.71 -12.41 20.43
N ILE A 169 -4.46 -11.72 19.31
CA ILE A 169 -3.13 -11.50 18.74
C ILE A 169 -2.75 -10.03 18.94
N SER A 170 -1.55 -9.76 19.47
CA SER A 170 -1.03 -8.39 19.51
C SER A 170 -0.71 -7.88 18.10
N PRO A 171 -0.96 -6.59 17.78
CA PRO A 171 -0.61 -6.04 16.48
C PRO A 171 0.87 -6.24 16.17
N PHE A 172 1.17 -6.66 14.95
CA PHE A 172 2.54 -6.74 14.47
C PHE A 172 3.19 -5.34 14.42
N ILE A 173 2.43 -4.33 13.99
CA ILE A 173 2.81 -2.92 14.09
C ILE A 173 1.69 -2.20 14.82
N LYS A 174 2.05 -1.39 15.81
CA LYS A 174 1.15 -0.42 16.45
C LYS A 174 1.90 0.89 16.59
N ILE A 175 1.42 1.93 15.92
CA ILE A 175 2.02 3.28 15.99
C ILE A 175 0.93 4.34 16.09
N LYS A 176 1.28 5.50 16.63
CA LYS A 176 0.43 6.69 16.55
C LYS A 176 1.08 7.70 15.61
N PHE A 177 0.35 8.12 14.58
CA PHE A 177 0.78 9.13 13.62
C PHE A 177 -0.40 10.06 13.32
N ASP A 178 -0.16 11.38 13.37
CA ASP A 178 -1.16 12.40 13.10
C ASP A 178 -2.51 12.19 13.84
N ASN A 179 -2.42 11.92 15.15
CA ASN A 179 -3.56 11.60 16.02
C ASN A 179 -4.34 10.32 15.69
N VAL A 180 -3.94 9.55 14.68
CA VAL A 180 -4.49 8.25 14.35
C VAL A 180 -3.61 7.14 14.93
N THR A 181 -4.22 6.14 15.57
CA THR A 181 -3.52 4.91 15.98
C THR A 181 -3.69 3.88 14.87
N HIS A 182 -2.57 3.48 14.28
CA HIS A 182 -2.49 2.52 13.21
C HIS A 182 -2.05 1.17 13.77
N CYS A 183 -2.86 0.14 13.55
CA CYS A 183 -2.54 -1.24 13.92
C CYS A 183 -2.52 -2.13 12.68
N LEU A 184 -1.43 -2.87 12.49
CA LEU A 184 -1.28 -3.83 11.41
C LEU A 184 -1.07 -5.22 12.01
N PHE A 185 -1.85 -6.19 11.55
CA PHE A 185 -1.76 -7.59 11.95
C PHE A 185 -1.36 -8.44 10.75
N ARG A 186 -0.51 -9.43 10.97
CA ARG A 186 -0.17 -10.42 9.95
C ARG A 186 -1.15 -11.57 10.04
N VAL A 187 -1.90 -11.81 8.98
CA VAL A 187 -2.69 -13.04 8.82
C VAL A 187 -1.91 -13.96 7.90
N THR A 188 -1.51 -15.13 8.41
CA THR A 188 -0.70 -16.14 7.69
C THR A 188 -1.45 -17.45 7.43
N ASP A 189 -2.69 -17.56 7.91
CA ASP A 189 -3.52 -18.75 7.70
C ASP A 189 -4.00 -18.85 6.25
N LYS A 190 -3.59 -19.94 5.59
CA LYS A 190 -3.93 -20.24 4.19
C LYS A 190 -5.42 -20.47 3.97
N ASN A 191 -6.15 -20.96 4.97
CA ASN A 191 -7.60 -21.13 4.88
C ASN A 191 -8.28 -19.76 4.83
N VAL A 192 -7.83 -18.82 5.66
CA VAL A 192 -8.31 -17.44 5.64
C VAL A 192 -8.03 -16.79 4.29
N PHE A 193 -6.86 -17.04 3.69
CA PHE A 193 -6.56 -16.53 2.34
C PHE A 193 -7.58 -16.99 1.31
N LYS A 194 -7.90 -18.29 1.29
CA LYS A 194 -8.87 -18.86 0.34
C LYS A 194 -10.25 -18.23 0.52
N ILE A 195 -10.73 -18.13 1.77
CA ILE A 195 -12.03 -17.53 2.06
C ILE A 195 -12.08 -16.07 1.58
N LEU A 196 -11.04 -15.28 1.87
CA LEU A 196 -10.98 -13.89 1.43
C LEU A 196 -10.91 -13.76 -0.10
N GLN A 197 -10.18 -14.66 -0.76
CA GLN A 197 -10.11 -14.70 -2.22
C GLN A 197 -11.48 -14.99 -2.84
N ASP A 198 -12.21 -15.96 -2.30
CA ASP A 198 -13.55 -16.32 -2.77
C ASP A 198 -14.54 -15.18 -2.53
N LEU A 199 -14.53 -14.58 -1.33
CA LEU A 199 -15.40 -13.44 -0.99
C LEU A 199 -15.11 -12.20 -1.85
N MET A 200 -13.84 -11.93 -2.18
CA MET A 200 -13.48 -10.79 -3.02
C MET A 200 -13.72 -11.04 -4.51
N TYR A 201 -13.81 -12.30 -4.95
CA TYR A 201 -13.84 -12.67 -6.36
C TYR A 201 -14.95 -11.94 -7.14
N GLU A 202 -16.15 -11.88 -6.58
CA GLU A 202 -17.31 -11.26 -7.24
C GLU A 202 -17.42 -9.75 -6.99
N LYS A 203 -16.54 -9.19 -6.16
CA LYS A 203 -16.60 -7.77 -5.78
C LYS A 203 -15.91 -6.89 -6.83
N LYS A 204 -16.40 -5.65 -6.93
CA LYS A 204 -15.69 -4.56 -7.61
C LYS A 204 -14.98 -3.72 -6.57
N ILE A 205 -13.87 -3.12 -6.96
CA ILE A 205 -13.09 -2.22 -6.10
C ILE A 205 -13.16 -0.82 -6.68
N VAL A 206 -13.71 0.12 -5.93
CA VAL A 206 -13.65 1.54 -6.23
C VAL A 206 -12.36 2.09 -5.66
N ILE A 207 -11.51 2.69 -6.50
CA ILE A 207 -10.33 3.42 -6.01
C ILE A 207 -10.85 4.65 -5.28
N ALA A 208 -10.63 4.74 -3.98
CA ALA A 208 -10.92 5.93 -3.18
C ALA A 208 -9.76 6.92 -3.23
N ASP A 209 -8.52 6.41 -3.28
CA ASP A 209 -7.32 7.22 -3.53
C ASP A 209 -6.23 6.36 -4.21
N GLY A 210 -5.39 7.00 -5.03
CA GLY A 210 -4.26 6.37 -5.70
C GLY A 210 -4.46 6.09 -7.19
N HIS A 211 -5.31 6.83 -7.90
CA HIS A 211 -5.57 6.64 -9.33
C HIS A 211 -4.31 6.82 -10.17
N HIS A 212 -3.46 7.80 -9.85
CA HIS A 212 -2.14 7.99 -10.48
C HIS A 212 -1.26 6.76 -10.32
N ARG A 213 -1.27 6.14 -9.13
CA ARG A 213 -0.49 4.94 -8.82
C ARG A 213 -1.04 3.71 -9.54
N TYR A 214 -2.36 3.57 -9.63
CA TYR A 214 -2.99 2.50 -10.40
C TYR A 214 -2.69 2.60 -11.90
N ARG A 215 -2.83 3.81 -12.48
CA ARG A 215 -2.45 4.09 -13.88
C ARG A 215 -0.97 3.85 -14.14
N THR A 216 -0.10 4.21 -13.20
CA THR A 216 1.33 3.90 -13.26
C THR A 216 1.58 2.40 -13.34
N ALA A 217 0.88 1.61 -12.52
CA ALA A 217 1.01 0.16 -12.56
C ALA A 217 0.50 -0.44 -13.88
N LEU A 218 -0.54 0.15 -14.49
CA LEU A 218 -1.03 -0.27 -15.83
C LEU A 218 0.03 0.00 -16.90
N ALA A 219 0.60 1.21 -16.92
CA ALA A 219 1.67 1.56 -17.84
C ALA A 219 2.90 0.64 -17.66
N TYR A 220 3.27 0.33 -16.43
CA TYR A 220 4.38 -0.58 -16.15
C TYR A 220 4.11 -2.01 -16.65
N LYS A 221 2.89 -2.51 -16.48
CA LYS A 221 2.48 -3.80 -17.05
C LYS A 221 2.62 -3.80 -18.58
N GLU A 222 2.17 -2.75 -19.25
CA GLU A 222 2.28 -2.64 -20.71
C GLU A 222 3.74 -2.62 -21.19
N GLU A 223 4.62 -1.86 -20.52
CA GLU A 223 6.06 -1.87 -20.81
C GLU A 223 6.64 -3.27 -20.65
N MET A 224 6.26 -3.98 -19.58
CA MET A 224 6.79 -5.30 -19.31
C MET A 224 6.31 -6.34 -20.33
N GLN A 225 5.04 -6.30 -20.72
CA GLN A 225 4.51 -7.17 -21.77
C GLN A 225 5.23 -6.97 -23.11
N LYS A 226 5.57 -5.72 -23.47
CA LYS A 226 6.35 -5.45 -24.69
C LYS A 226 7.76 -6.03 -24.61
N ASN A 227 8.43 -5.91 -23.46
CA ASN A 227 9.78 -6.45 -23.27
C ASN A 227 9.84 -7.99 -23.22
N PHE A 228 8.73 -8.68 -22.92
CA PHE A 228 8.64 -10.14 -22.98
C PHE A 228 8.26 -10.68 -24.37
N LEU A 229 7.83 -9.81 -25.28
CA LEU A 229 7.47 -10.15 -26.66
C LEU A 229 8.61 -9.87 -27.65
N LEU A 230 9.75 -9.39 -27.16
CA LEU A 230 11.03 -9.23 -27.84
C LEU A 230 12.01 -10.27 -27.29
#